data_AF-A0AAD4ECA3-F1
#
_entry.id   AF-A0AAD4ECA3-F1
#
_cell.length_a   1.000
_cell.length_b   1.000
_cell.length_c   1.000
_cell.angle_alpha   90.00
_cell.angle_beta   90.00
_cell.angle_gamma   90.00
#
_symmetry.space_group_name_H-M   'P 1'
#
loop_
_entity.id
_entity.type
_entity.pdbx_description
1 polymer ?
#
loop_
_entity_poly.entity_id
_entity_poly.type
_entity_poly.pdbx_seq_one_letter_code
_entity_poly.pdbx_strand_id
1 'polypeptide(L)'
;MRWTANMENIADAHARRAMNVPVTEPTPPYISIHIRHGDFSKQCEEFPVDQCFAPLSVIARRVSEVQEELRTRKGIDATHVIMTSDERDPEWWSDVRALGWTWVDYAAERTEEIYGKWHPVFLDAIIQSNGAGFVGTRGSTMSTLASRRVQTWHDGATRLVRWGWPGADDH
;
A
#
# COMPACT_ATOMS: atom_id res chain seq x y z
N MET A 1 -11.46 0.63 -17.33
CA MET A 1 -10.05 0.20 -17.51
C MET A 1 -9.75 -0.85 -16.47
N ARG A 2 -9.11 -1.96 -16.83
CA ARG A 2 -8.67 -3.05 -15.95
C ARG A 2 -7.22 -3.40 -16.34
N TRP A 3 -6.49 -4.04 -15.44
CA TRP A 3 -5.18 -4.59 -15.79
C TRP A 3 -5.33 -5.80 -16.73
N THR A 4 -4.24 -6.22 -17.36
CA THR A 4 -4.27 -7.45 -18.16
C THR A 4 -4.18 -8.66 -17.22
N ALA A 5 -4.89 -9.74 -17.53
CA ALA A 5 -4.90 -10.95 -16.71
C ALA A 5 -3.49 -11.51 -16.46
N ASN A 6 -2.58 -11.41 -17.44
CA ASN A 6 -1.19 -11.83 -17.26
C ASN A 6 -0.49 -11.04 -16.15
N MET A 7 -0.60 -9.71 -16.16
CA MET A 7 0.03 -8.86 -15.15
C MET A 7 -0.63 -9.01 -13.78
N GLU A 8 -1.96 -9.20 -13.74
CA GLU A 8 -2.68 -9.52 -12.50
C GLU A 8 -2.17 -10.82 -11.89
N ASN A 9 -2.04 -11.90 -12.68
CA ASN A 9 -1.53 -13.18 -12.19
C ASN A 9 -0.11 -13.09 -11.62
N ILE A 10 0.76 -12.29 -12.22
CA ILE A 10 2.13 -12.06 -11.71
C ILE A 10 2.06 -11.31 -10.38
N ALA A 11 1.33 -10.18 -10.33
CA ALA A 11 1.17 -9.37 -9.12
C ALA A 11 0.55 -10.17 -7.97
N ASP A 12 -0.45 -11.00 -8.26
CA ASP A 12 -1.10 -11.89 -7.31
C ASP A 12 -0.12 -12.90 -6.71
N ALA A 13 0.79 -13.45 -7.51
CA ALA A 13 1.81 -14.37 -7.02
C ALA A 13 2.80 -13.66 -6.08
N HIS A 14 3.18 -12.41 -6.39
CA HIS A 14 4.01 -11.58 -5.49
C HIS A 14 3.27 -11.24 -4.19
N ALA A 15 2.00 -10.82 -4.28
CA ALA A 15 1.18 -10.50 -3.11
C ALA A 15 1.03 -11.72 -2.18
N ARG A 16 0.77 -12.91 -2.74
CA ARG A 16 0.72 -14.16 -1.96
C ARG A 16 2.03 -14.45 -1.25
N ARG A 17 3.17 -14.32 -1.93
CA ARG A 17 4.50 -14.50 -1.30
C ARG A 17 4.75 -13.49 -0.18
N ALA A 18 4.43 -12.21 -0.40
CA ALA A 18 4.54 -11.17 0.62
C ALA A 18 3.71 -11.50 1.88
N MET A 19 2.49 -12.02 1.68
CA MET A 19 1.59 -12.43 2.76
C MET A 19 1.91 -13.81 3.36
N ASN A 20 2.94 -14.51 2.86
CA ASN A 20 3.26 -15.89 3.21
C ASN A 20 2.11 -16.88 2.97
N VAL A 21 1.37 -16.67 1.88
CA VAL A 21 0.28 -17.53 1.40
C VAL A 21 0.81 -18.42 0.27
N PRO A 22 0.51 -19.73 0.25
CA PRO A 22 0.92 -20.60 -0.85
C PRO A 22 0.43 -20.06 -2.20
N VAL A 23 1.31 -20.02 -3.21
CA VAL A 23 0.98 -19.43 -4.52
C VAL A 23 -0.12 -20.17 -5.29
N THR A 24 -0.46 -21.39 -4.86
CA THR A 24 -1.53 -22.25 -5.38
C THR A 24 -2.91 -21.94 -4.77
N GLU A 25 -2.96 -21.17 -3.68
CA GLU A 25 -4.20 -20.78 -3.02
C GLU A 25 -4.72 -19.44 -3.60
N PRO A 26 -6.03 -19.16 -3.45
CA PRO A 26 -6.57 -17.83 -3.77
C PRO A 26 -5.87 -16.73 -2.96
N THR A 27 -5.66 -15.57 -3.57
CA THR A 27 -5.18 -14.38 -2.85
C THR A 27 -6.21 -13.98 -1.80
N PRO A 28 -5.88 -13.98 -0.49
CA PRO A 28 -6.81 -13.54 0.53
C PRO A 28 -7.07 -12.03 0.41
N PRO A 29 -8.18 -11.52 0.95
CA PRO A 29 -8.40 -10.08 1.02
C PRO A 29 -7.30 -9.41 1.87
N TYR A 30 -6.75 -8.32 1.37
CA TYR A 30 -5.71 -7.55 2.04
C TYR A 30 -5.97 -6.04 1.94
N ILE A 31 -5.37 -5.27 2.86
CA ILE A 31 -5.28 -3.82 2.74
C ILE A 31 -4.00 -3.48 2.00
N SER A 32 -4.11 -2.77 0.88
CA SER A 32 -2.95 -2.20 0.20
C SER A 32 -2.64 -0.81 0.77
N ILE A 33 -1.37 -0.52 0.99
CA ILE A 33 -0.90 0.80 1.42
C ILE A 33 0.04 1.38 0.37
N HIS A 34 -0.09 2.67 0.08
CA HIS A 34 0.89 3.43 -0.70
C HIS A 34 1.34 4.70 0.04
N ILE A 35 2.57 4.67 0.56
CA ILE A 35 3.22 5.81 1.23
C ILE A 35 4.29 6.40 0.30
N ARG A 36 4.10 7.66 -0.11
CA ARG A 36 5.02 8.38 -0.99
C ARG A 36 5.89 9.31 -0.15
N HIS A 37 7.15 8.93 0.05
CA HIS A 37 8.15 9.74 0.78
C HIS A 37 9.18 10.37 -0.15
N GLY A 38 9.63 9.65 -1.19
CA GLY A 38 10.83 9.97 -1.98
C GLY A 38 11.01 11.45 -2.32
N ASP A 39 10.36 11.93 -3.40
CA ASP A 39 10.43 13.34 -3.79
C ASP A 39 9.50 14.26 -2.99
N PHE A 40 8.56 13.68 -2.24
CA PHE A 40 7.60 14.43 -1.41
C PHE A 40 8.28 15.09 -0.21
N SER A 41 9.42 14.57 0.24
CA SER A 41 10.25 15.18 1.29
C SER A 41 10.63 16.63 0.96
N LYS A 42 10.69 16.99 -0.32
CA LYS A 42 10.97 18.36 -0.78
C LYS A 42 9.83 19.34 -0.51
N GLN A 43 8.61 18.85 -0.28
CA GLN A 43 7.43 19.67 0.01
C GLN A 43 7.26 19.91 1.51
N CYS A 44 8.14 19.36 2.34
CA CYS A 44 8.09 19.56 3.78
C CYS A 44 8.54 20.96 4.21
N GLU A 45 9.12 21.76 3.30
CA GLU A 45 9.51 23.18 3.44
C GLU A 45 9.84 23.64 4.87
N GLU A 46 8.81 23.98 5.65
CA GLU A 46 8.91 24.57 6.99
C GLU A 46 9.12 23.57 8.13
N PHE A 47 8.87 22.28 7.91
CA PHE A 47 8.91 21.23 8.93
C PHE A 47 10.01 20.19 8.66
N PRO A 48 10.66 19.68 9.72
CA PRO A 48 11.47 18.46 9.63
C PRO A 48 10.69 17.30 9.00
N VAL A 49 11.37 16.44 8.24
CA VAL A 49 10.73 15.33 7.49
C VAL A 49 9.92 14.40 8.40
N ASP A 50 10.46 14.11 9.58
CA ASP A 50 9.83 13.29 10.64
C ASP A 50 8.57 13.92 11.24
N GLN A 51 8.40 15.25 11.12
CA GLN A 51 7.23 15.99 11.59
C GLN A 51 6.25 16.31 10.45
N CYS A 52 6.76 16.36 9.22
CA CYS A 52 5.99 16.62 8.00
C CYS A 52 5.23 15.38 7.54
N PHE A 53 5.89 14.22 7.51
CA PHE A 53 5.24 12.97 7.10
C PHE A 53 4.34 12.42 8.19
N ALA A 54 3.28 11.75 7.76
CA ALA A 54 2.39 11.09 8.69
C ALA A 54 3.13 9.92 9.36
N PRO A 55 3.17 9.85 10.70
CA PRO A 55 3.83 8.75 11.39
C PRO A 55 3.08 7.43 11.13
N LEU A 56 3.78 6.30 11.25
CA LEU A 56 3.19 4.98 11.06
C LEU A 56 1.97 4.71 11.96
N SER A 57 1.91 5.32 13.14
CA SER A 57 0.74 5.24 14.04
C SER A 57 -0.53 5.84 13.44
N VAL A 58 -0.41 6.94 12.69
CA VAL A 58 -1.53 7.55 11.95
C VAL A 58 -1.95 6.67 10.78
N ILE A 59 -0.98 6.10 10.05
CA ILE A 59 -1.26 5.16 8.95
C ILE A 59 -1.99 3.92 9.50
N ALA A 60 -1.54 3.39 10.65
CA ALA A 60 -2.14 2.23 11.30
C ALA A 60 -3.58 2.50 11.74
N ARG A 61 -3.86 3.69 12.30
CA ARG A 61 -5.23 4.14 12.59
C ARG A 61 -6.12 4.09 11.33
N ARG A 62 -5.64 4.59 10.19
CA ARG A 62 -6.38 4.54 8.92
C ARG A 62 -6.57 3.12 8.39
N VAL A 63 -5.60 2.23 8.57
CA VAL A 63 -5.74 0.81 8.23
C VAL A 63 -6.86 0.19 9.05
N SER A 64 -6.89 0.42 10.37
CA SER A 64 -7.96 -0.09 11.24
C SER A 64 -9.34 0.45 10.86
N GLU A 65 -9.47 1.73 10.50
CA GLU A 65 -10.74 2.29 9.99
C GLU A 65 -11.20 1.59 8.71
N VAL A 66 -10.29 1.33 7.78
CA VAL A 66 -10.60 0.62 6.52
C VAL A 66 -11.01 -0.82 6.80
N GLN A 67 -10.30 -1.53 7.69
CA GLN A 67 -10.63 -2.89 8.09
C GLN A 67 -12.02 -2.96 8.73
N GLU A 68 -12.33 -2.04 9.65
CA GLU A 68 -13.63 -1.98 10.30
C GLU A 68 -14.76 -1.67 9.32
N GLU A 69 -14.54 -0.73 8.39
CA GLU A 69 -15.53 -0.43 7.35
C GLU A 69 -15.79 -1.65 6.45
N LEU A 70 -14.75 -2.39 6.06
CA LEU A 70 -14.89 -3.62 5.27
C LEU A 70 -15.61 -4.73 6.03
N ARG A 71 -15.29 -4.92 7.31
CA ARG A 71 -15.94 -5.90 8.18
C ARG A 71 -17.42 -5.58 8.33
N THR A 72 -17.74 -4.35 8.69
CA THR A 72 -19.13 -3.91 8.95
C THR A 72 -19.98 -3.89 7.68
N ARG A 73 -19.45 -3.38 6.55
CA ARG A 73 -20.24 -3.26 5.31
C ARG A 73 -20.32 -4.55 4.49
N LYS A 74 -19.30 -5.39 4.55
CA LYS A 74 -19.11 -6.50 3.59
C LYS A 74 -18.83 -7.85 4.25
N GLY A 75 -18.65 -7.90 5.56
CA GLY A 75 -18.23 -9.13 6.26
C GLY A 75 -16.83 -9.59 5.87
N ILE A 76 -16.00 -8.71 5.30
CA ILE A 76 -14.62 -9.04 4.89
C ILE A 76 -13.67 -8.73 6.04
N ASP A 77 -12.98 -9.76 6.52
CA ASP A 77 -11.91 -9.62 7.52
C ASP A 77 -10.54 -9.61 6.82
N ALA A 78 -10.08 -8.42 6.43
CA ALA A 78 -8.81 -8.23 5.73
C ALA A 78 -7.65 -8.07 6.73
N THR A 79 -7.11 -9.19 7.23
CA THR A 79 -6.04 -9.20 8.24
C THR A 79 -4.65 -8.93 7.65
N HIS A 80 -4.45 -9.25 6.37
CA HIS A 80 -3.18 -8.99 5.69
C HIS A 80 -3.06 -7.54 5.24
N VAL A 81 -1.86 -6.99 5.37
CA VAL A 81 -1.53 -5.62 4.97
C VAL A 81 -0.24 -5.62 4.16
N ILE A 82 -0.28 -5.05 2.95
CA ILE A 82 0.86 -4.92 2.05
C ILE A 82 1.22 -3.44 1.91
N MET A 83 2.41 -3.07 2.39
CA MET A 83 3.01 -1.75 2.26
C MET A 83 3.75 -1.64 0.92
N THR A 84 3.44 -0.57 0.17
CA THR A 84 4.25 -0.09 -0.95
C THR A 84 4.73 1.32 -0.64
N SER A 85 6.02 1.57 -0.80
CA SER A 85 6.62 2.88 -0.57
C SER A 85 7.93 3.03 -1.33
N ASP A 86 8.29 4.28 -1.62
CA ASP A 86 9.61 4.64 -2.14
C ASP A 86 10.58 5.11 -1.03
N GLU A 87 10.22 4.87 0.24
CA GLU A 87 11.11 5.04 1.40
C GLU A 87 12.31 4.09 1.34
N ARG A 88 13.47 4.59 1.76
CA ARG A 88 14.75 3.89 1.79
C ARG A 88 15.31 3.70 3.19
N ASP A 89 14.76 4.36 4.19
CA ASP A 89 15.18 4.24 5.58
C ASP A 89 14.91 2.82 6.12
N PRO A 90 15.96 2.03 6.44
CA PRO A 90 15.79 0.69 6.98
C PRO A 90 15.13 0.67 8.36
N GLU A 91 15.26 1.72 9.16
CA GLU A 91 14.61 1.82 10.47
C GLU A 91 13.09 1.95 10.30
N TRP A 92 12.64 2.79 9.36
CA TRP A 92 11.22 2.90 9.00
C TRP A 92 10.64 1.56 8.52
N TRP A 93 11.36 0.81 7.69
CA TRP A 93 10.93 -0.53 7.25
C TRP A 93 10.94 -1.57 8.38
N SER A 94 11.81 -1.42 9.37
CA SER A 94 11.78 -2.22 10.60
C SER A 94 10.50 -1.96 11.39
N ASP A 95 10.10 -0.70 11.52
CA ASP A 95 8.85 -0.31 12.19
C ASP A 95 7.60 -0.79 11.43
N VAL A 96 7.60 -0.72 10.09
CA VAL A 96 6.56 -1.32 9.25
C VAL A 96 6.41 -2.82 9.53
N ARG A 97 7.53 -3.54 9.63
CA ARG A 97 7.52 -4.97 9.99
C ARG A 97 7.03 -5.21 11.42
N ALA A 98 7.37 -4.34 12.36
CA ALA A 98 6.92 -4.44 13.76
C ALA A 98 5.39 -4.29 13.89
N LEU A 99 4.73 -3.60 12.96
CA LEU A 99 3.27 -3.54 12.84
C LEU A 99 2.65 -4.81 12.23
N GLY A 100 3.46 -5.78 11.83
CA GLY A 100 3.03 -7.01 11.16
C GLY A 100 2.71 -6.82 9.67
N TRP A 101 3.07 -5.67 9.08
CA TRP A 101 2.84 -5.41 7.67
C TRP A 101 3.95 -6.02 6.82
N THR A 102 3.60 -6.34 5.59
CA THR A 102 4.49 -7.02 4.63
C THR A 102 4.70 -6.14 3.41
N TRP A 103 5.68 -6.48 2.57
CA TRP A 103 5.92 -5.84 1.28
C TRP A 103 6.48 -6.86 0.32
N VAL A 104 6.45 -6.56 -0.98
CA VAL A 104 7.10 -7.41 -1.97
C VAL A 104 8.58 -7.09 -2.00
N ASP A 105 9.42 -8.10 -1.76
CA ASP A 105 10.87 -7.96 -1.87
C ASP A 105 11.31 -8.24 -3.31
N TYR A 106 11.18 -7.24 -4.18
CA TYR A 106 11.50 -7.39 -5.60
C TYR A 106 12.95 -7.78 -5.86
N ALA A 107 13.87 -7.44 -4.94
CA ALA A 107 15.28 -7.81 -5.04
C ALA A 107 15.48 -9.29 -4.70
N ALA A 108 14.93 -9.77 -3.59
CA ALA A 108 14.97 -11.20 -3.25
C ALA A 108 14.26 -12.07 -4.30
N GLU A 109 13.21 -11.54 -4.93
CA GLU A 109 12.46 -12.21 -5.98
C GLU A 109 13.05 -12.04 -7.39
N ARG A 110 14.14 -11.27 -7.54
CA ARG A 110 14.83 -11.01 -8.82
C ARG A 110 13.88 -10.52 -9.92
N THR A 111 12.95 -9.67 -9.54
CA THR A 111 11.81 -9.29 -10.38
C THR A 111 12.27 -8.47 -11.59
N GLU A 112 13.24 -7.57 -11.41
CA GLU A 112 13.79 -6.78 -12.49
C GLU A 112 14.57 -7.64 -13.49
N GLU A 113 15.30 -8.65 -13.03
CA GLU A 113 16.05 -9.55 -13.89
C GLU A 113 15.14 -10.49 -14.69
N ILE A 114 14.04 -10.93 -14.10
CA ILE A 114 13.11 -11.88 -14.73
C ILE A 114 12.17 -11.15 -15.70
N TYR A 115 11.61 -10.02 -15.28
CA TYR A 115 10.54 -9.35 -16.04
C TYR A 115 10.98 -8.01 -16.65
N GLY A 116 12.04 -7.38 -16.14
CA GLY A 116 12.56 -6.10 -16.61
C GLY A 116 12.28 -4.95 -15.65
N LYS A 117 13.12 -3.90 -15.74
CA LYS A 117 13.20 -2.73 -14.84
C LYS A 117 11.88 -2.06 -14.47
N TRP A 118 10.88 -2.06 -15.35
CA TRP A 118 9.62 -1.37 -15.11
C TRP A 118 8.58 -2.21 -14.36
N HIS A 119 8.80 -3.52 -14.24
CA HIS A 119 7.82 -4.42 -13.62
C HIS A 119 7.55 -4.11 -12.15
N PRO A 120 8.54 -3.85 -11.27
CA PRO A 120 8.25 -3.50 -9.88
C PRO A 120 7.21 -2.37 -9.73
N VAL A 121 7.33 -1.31 -10.52
CA VAL A 121 6.39 -0.17 -10.50
C VAL A 121 4.99 -0.58 -10.96
N PHE A 122 4.88 -1.42 -12.01
CA PHE A 122 3.58 -1.91 -12.47
C PHE A 122 2.95 -2.89 -11.49
N LEU A 123 3.75 -3.76 -10.87
CA LEU A 123 3.29 -4.73 -9.88
C LEU A 123 2.79 -4.01 -8.64
N ASP A 124 3.50 -3.00 -8.14
CA ASP A 124 3.00 -2.13 -7.06
C ASP A 124 1.68 -1.48 -7.44
N ALA A 125 1.57 -0.90 -8.64
CA ALA A 125 0.32 -0.28 -9.08
C ALA A 125 -0.85 -1.28 -9.12
N ILE A 126 -0.59 -2.54 -9.47
CA ILE A 126 -1.61 -3.61 -9.49
C ILE A 126 -1.98 -4.01 -8.07
N ILE A 127 -1.00 -4.29 -7.21
CA ILE A 127 -1.19 -4.65 -5.80
C ILE A 127 -1.97 -3.55 -5.07
N GLN A 128 -1.62 -2.30 -5.30
CA GLN A 128 -2.33 -1.13 -4.77
C GLN A 128 -3.80 -1.10 -5.22
N SER A 129 -4.08 -1.47 -6.48
CA SER A 129 -5.43 -1.44 -7.07
C SER A 129 -6.31 -2.62 -6.65
N ASN A 130 -5.72 -3.76 -6.28
CA ASN A 130 -6.40 -5.03 -6.06
C ASN A 130 -6.67 -5.33 -4.56
N GLY A 131 -6.22 -4.46 -3.65
CA GLY A 131 -6.57 -4.57 -2.23
C GLY A 131 -8.09 -4.52 -2.01
N ALA A 132 -8.57 -5.25 -1.01
CA ALA A 132 -9.96 -5.18 -0.57
C ALA A 132 -10.28 -3.79 0.02
N GLY A 133 -9.27 -3.14 0.60
CA GLY A 133 -9.28 -1.73 0.99
C GLY A 133 -7.91 -1.09 0.75
N PHE A 134 -7.85 0.24 0.83
CA PHE A 134 -6.64 0.99 0.48
C PHE A 134 -6.37 2.19 1.39
N VAL A 135 -5.12 2.36 1.79
CA VAL A 135 -4.63 3.57 2.48
C VAL A 135 -3.52 4.21 1.64
N GLY A 136 -3.68 5.46 1.24
CA GLY A 136 -2.72 6.14 0.37
C GLY A 136 -2.24 7.48 0.90
N THR A 137 -1.21 8.03 0.28
CA THR A 137 -0.75 9.40 0.53
C THR A 137 -1.61 10.42 -0.22
N ARG A 138 -2.17 11.43 0.47
CA ARG A 138 -2.91 12.52 -0.17
C ARG A 138 -1.97 13.33 -1.08
N GLY A 139 -2.45 13.73 -2.26
CA GLY A 139 -1.64 14.48 -3.24
C GLY A 139 -0.81 13.61 -4.19
N SER A 140 -0.64 12.31 -3.90
CA SER A 140 -0.03 11.37 -4.85
C SER A 140 -1.03 10.93 -5.92
N THR A 141 -0.65 11.07 -7.19
CA THR A 141 -1.44 10.59 -8.33
C THR A 141 -1.57 9.06 -8.32
N MET A 142 -0.51 8.35 -7.93
CA MET A 142 -0.54 6.89 -7.74
C MET A 142 -1.58 6.48 -6.69
N SER A 143 -1.56 7.13 -5.51
CA SER A 143 -2.58 6.88 -4.47
C SER A 143 -3.99 7.20 -4.94
N THR A 144 -4.15 8.30 -5.69
CA THR A 144 -5.45 8.71 -6.22
C THR A 144 -6.01 7.66 -7.19
N LEU A 145 -5.18 7.15 -8.11
CA LEU A 145 -5.59 6.11 -9.05
C LEU A 145 -5.90 4.79 -8.34
N ALA A 146 -5.04 4.34 -7.42
CA ALA A 146 -5.26 3.14 -6.63
C ALA A 146 -6.57 3.21 -5.82
N SER A 147 -6.80 4.32 -5.11
CA SER A 147 -8.04 4.55 -4.36
C SER A 147 -9.27 4.47 -5.25
N ARG A 148 -9.24 5.07 -6.44
CA ARG A 148 -10.38 5.02 -7.38
C ARG A 148 -10.62 3.60 -7.88
N ARG A 149 -9.57 2.82 -8.14
CA ARG A 149 -9.70 1.42 -8.57
C ARG A 149 -10.26 0.56 -7.46
N VAL A 150 -9.74 0.64 -6.23
CA VAL A 150 -10.28 -0.12 -5.09
C VAL A 150 -11.78 0.19 -4.87
N GLN A 151 -12.17 1.46 -4.90
CA GLN A 151 -13.57 1.85 -4.79
C GLN A 151 -14.43 1.30 -5.94
N THR A 152 -14.00 1.47 -7.19
CA THR A 152 -14.86 1.16 -8.35
C THR A 152 -14.82 -0.30 -8.78
N TRP A 153 -13.71 -1.00 -8.53
CA TRP A 153 -13.49 -2.38 -8.96
C TRP A 153 -13.88 -3.39 -7.90
N HIS A 154 -13.75 -3.03 -6.63
CA HIS A 154 -13.93 -3.91 -5.50
C HIS A 154 -15.00 -3.41 -4.52
N ASP A 155 -15.58 -2.20 -4.72
CA ASP A 155 -16.41 -1.52 -3.72
C ASP A 155 -15.70 -1.53 -2.34
N GLY A 156 -14.40 -1.22 -2.37
CA GLY A 156 -13.53 -1.26 -1.20
C GLY A 156 -13.46 0.08 -0.47
N ALA A 157 -13.25 0.03 0.85
CA ALA A 157 -13.05 1.21 1.67
C ALA A 157 -11.65 1.79 1.45
N THR A 158 -11.56 3.13 1.38
CA THR A 158 -10.27 3.80 1.17
C THR A 158 -10.07 5.03 2.04
N ARG A 159 -8.82 5.34 2.37
CA ARG A 159 -8.41 6.58 3.07
C ARG A 159 -7.17 7.17 2.42
N LEU A 160 -7.09 8.50 2.35
CA LEU A 160 -5.90 9.22 1.92
C LEU A 160 -5.36 10.04 3.09
N VAL A 161 -4.21 9.63 3.61
CA VAL A 161 -3.53 10.23 4.75
C VAL A 161 -3.04 11.63 4.38
N ARG A 162 -3.43 12.62 5.17
CA ARG A 162 -2.91 13.99 5.09
C ARG A 162 -1.52 14.07 5.72
N TRP A 163 -0.70 14.97 5.20
CA TRP A 163 0.70 15.17 5.59
C TRP A 163 1.10 16.59 5.18
N GLY A 164 2.32 17.00 5.54
CA GLY A 164 2.89 18.31 5.23
C GLY A 164 3.05 19.21 6.46
N TRP A 165 2.42 18.86 7.59
CA TRP A 165 2.59 19.56 8.87
C TRP A 165 2.22 18.63 10.04
N PRO A 166 2.68 18.93 11.27
CA PRO A 166 2.33 18.15 12.46
C PRO A 166 0.82 18.07 12.68
N GLY A 167 0.30 16.85 12.85
CA GLY A 167 -1.13 16.62 13.09
C GLY A 167 -2.02 16.87 11.87
N ALA A 168 -1.48 16.91 10.65
CA ALA A 168 -2.25 17.12 9.41
C ALA A 168 -3.42 16.14 9.23
N ASP A 169 -3.30 14.95 9.80
CA ASP A 169 -4.31 13.89 9.75
C ASP A 169 -4.87 13.54 11.13
N ASP A 170 -4.84 14.45 12.10
CA ASP A 170 -5.58 14.30 13.35
C ASP A 170 -7.04 14.69 13.12
N HIS A 171 -7.94 13.77 13.43
CA HIS A 171 -9.39 13.87 13.20
C HIS A 171 -10.11 13.60 14.52
#